data_AF-D5UHP4-F1
#
_entry.id   AF-D5UHP4-F1
#
_cell.length_a   1.000
_cell.length_b   1.000
_cell.length_c   1.000
_cell.angle_alpha   90.00
_cell.angle_beta   90.00
_cell.angle_gamma   90.00
#
_symmetry.space_group_name_H-M   'P 1'
#
loop_
_entity.id
_entity.type
_entity.pdbx_description
1 polymer ?
#
loop_
_entity_poly.entity_id
_entity_poly.type
_entity_poly.pdbx_seq_one_letter_code
_entity_poly.pdbx_strand_id
1 'polypeptide(L)' 'MLRGRDQVLDALDELLAELRAYAAWENSTLETFLDAFAALLGSIENAYVNSGRPVPDDAWAVVADAVRGARFYE' A
#
# COMPACT_ATOMS: atom_id res chain seq x y z
N MET A 1 -2.51 20.21 -4.91
CA MET A 1 -2.01 19.72 -6.22
C MET A 1 -2.35 18.23 -6.28
N LEU A 2 -3.12 17.76 -7.27
CA LEU A 2 -3.64 16.38 -7.30
C LEU A 2 -2.65 15.32 -7.81
N ARG A 3 -1.35 15.64 -7.96
CA ARG A 3 -0.36 14.69 -8.49
C ARG A 3 -0.19 13.44 -7.62
N GLY A 4 -0.28 13.58 -6.30
CA GLY A 4 -0.21 12.43 -5.39
C GLY A 4 -1.37 11.45 -5.57
N ARG A 5 -2.56 11.93 -5.97
CA ARG A 5 -3.70 11.07 -6.31
C ARG A 5 -3.35 10.09 -7.44
N ASP A 6 -2.59 10.55 -8.43
CA ASP A 6 -2.24 9.71 -9.58
C ASP A 6 -1.35 8.53 -9.14
N GLN A 7 -0.50 8.70 -8.10
CA GLN A 7 0.28 7.60 -7.52
C GLN A 7 -0.58 6.52 -6.84
N VAL A 8 -1.69 6.94 -6.22
CA VAL A 8 -2.67 6.01 -5.63
C VAL A 8 -3.44 5.30 -6.73
N LEU A 9 -3.82 6.00 -7.80
CA LEU A 9 -4.47 5.37 -8.96
C LEU A 9 -3.55 4.32 -9.60
N ASP A 10 -2.28 4.65 -9.80
CA ASP A 10 -1.27 3.71 -10.32
C ASP A 10 -1.10 2.49 -9.40
N ALA A 11 -1.12 2.68 -8.08
CA ALA A 11 -1.07 1.58 -7.11
C ALA A 11 -2.30 0.66 -7.25
N LEU A 12 -3.49 1.23 -7.38
CA LEU A 12 -4.72 0.44 -7.51
C LEU A 12 -4.76 -0.34 -8.83
N ASP A 13 -4.30 0.27 -9.93
CA ASP A 13 -4.22 -0.38 -11.24
C ASP A 13 -3.21 -1.54 -11.24
N GLU A 14 -2.04 -1.36 -10.59
CA GLU A 14 -1.04 -2.42 -10.36
C GLU A 14 -1.67 -3.60 -9.61
N LEU A 15 -2.30 -3.33 -8.47
CA LEU A 15 -2.93 -4.35 -7.63
C LEU A 15 -4.05 -5.10 -8.35
N LEU A 16 -4.87 -4.37 -9.11
CA LEU A 16 -5.95 -4.98 -9.90
C LEU A 16 -5.40 -5.87 -11.02
N ALA A 17 -4.29 -5.48 -11.65
CA ALA A 17 -3.62 -6.30 -12.65
C ALA A 17 -3.06 -7.60 -12.03
N GLU A 18 -2.44 -7.52 -10.85
CA GLU A 18 -1.96 -8.70 -10.11
C GLU A 18 -3.09 -9.67 -9.76
N LEU A 19 -4.21 -9.16 -9.24
CA LEU A 19 -5.39 -9.98 -8.91
C LEU A 19 -5.96 -10.68 -10.15
N ARG A 20 -6.04 -9.98 -11.28
CA ARG A 20 -6.49 -10.57 -12.56
C ARG A 20 -5.53 -11.64 -13.09
N ALA A 21 -4.26 -11.57 -12.71
CA ALA A 21 -3.25 -12.58 -13.03
C ALA A 21 -3.20 -13.73 -12.02
N TYR A 22 -4.14 -13.79 -11.05
CA TYR A 22 -4.18 -14.77 -9.97
C TYR A 22 -2.91 -14.78 -9.11
N ALA A 23 -2.34 -13.61 -8.83
CA ALA A 23 -1.21 -13.49 -7.92
C ALA A 23 -1.58 -14.03 -6.52
N ALA A 24 -0.65 -14.77 -5.92
CA ALA A 24 -0.80 -15.27 -4.56
C ALA A 24 -0.41 -14.18 -3.56
N TRP A 25 -1.39 -13.42 -3.10
CA TRP A 25 -1.22 -12.45 -2.00
C TRP A 25 -1.31 -13.16 -0.66
N GLU A 26 -0.54 -12.69 0.32
CA GLU A 26 -0.69 -13.12 1.71
C GLU A 26 -2.06 -12.70 2.23
N ASN A 27 -2.44 -11.44 1.97
CA ASN A 27 -3.76 -10.90 2.28
C ASN A 27 -4.69 -10.98 1.07
N SER A 28 -5.15 -12.20 0.75
CA SER A 28 -5.89 -12.52 -0.48
C SER A 28 -7.40 -12.25 -0.43
N THR A 29 -7.97 -11.94 0.73
CA THR A 29 -9.41 -11.58 0.87
C THR A 29 -9.55 -10.08 1.09
N LEU A 30 -10.70 -9.50 0.75
CA LEU A 30 -10.94 -8.07 1.02
C LEU A 30 -10.85 -7.75 2.51
N GLU A 31 -11.31 -8.65 3.38
CA GLU A 31 -11.24 -8.49 4.84
C GLU A 31 -9.79 -8.41 5.31
N THR A 32 -8.97 -9.41 4.96
CA THR A 32 -7.55 -9.45 5.38
C THR A 32 -6.73 -8.32 4.76
N PHE A 33 -7.04 -7.93 3.51
CA PHE A 33 -6.38 -6.79 2.86
C PHE A 33 -6.69 -5.46 3.55
N LEU A 34 -7.96 -5.22 3.93
CA LEU A 34 -8.34 -3.97 4.60
C LEU A 34 -7.76 -3.88 6.01
N ASP A 35 -7.69 -5.00 6.73
CA ASP A 35 -7.06 -5.06 8.05
C ASP A 35 -5.55 -4.77 7.96
N ALA A 36 -4.85 -5.45 7.05
CA ALA A 36 -3.44 -5.23 6.78
C ALA A 36 -3.14 -3.80 6.29
N PHE A 37 -4.00 -3.23 5.45
CA PHE A 37 -3.87 -1.84 5.00
C PHE A 37 -3.99 -0.86 6.16
N ALA A 38 -4.99 -1.05 7.04
CA ALA A 38 -5.17 -0.19 8.21
C ALA A 38 -3.99 -0.32 9.19
N ALA A 39 -3.52 -1.54 9.45
CA ALA A 39 -2.39 -1.80 10.32
C ALA A 39 -1.09 -1.16 9.78
N LEU A 40 -0.79 -1.36 8.50
CA LEU A 40 0.39 -0.78 7.85
C LEU A 40 0.30 0.75 7.80
N LEU A 41 -0.85 1.32 7.44
CA LEU A 41 -1.01 2.78 7.41
C LEU A 41 -0.83 3.40 8.80
N GLY A 42 -1.34 2.74 9.85
CA GLY A 42 -1.15 3.16 11.24
C GLY A 42 0.29 3.04 11.74
N SER A 43 1.10 2.15 11.13
CA SER A 43 2.51 1.91 11.49
C SER A 43 3.51 2.45 10.47
N ILE A 44 3.05 3.22 9.48
CA ILE A 44 3.80 3.46 8.23
C ILE A 44 5.16 4.15 8.42
N GLU A 45 5.28 5.03 9.43
CA GLU A 45 6.56 5.66 9.78
C GLU A 45 7.61 4.62 10.17
N ASN A 46 7.22 3.57 10.91
CA ASN A 46 8.10 2.46 11.26
C ASN A 46 8.54 1.68 10.01
N ALA A 47 7.64 1.49 9.03
CA ALA A 47 7.98 0.83 7.78
C ALA A 47 9.04 1.60 6.98
N TYR A 48 8.95 2.93 6.94
CA TYR A 48 9.97 3.79 6.32
C TYR A 48 11.31 3.72 7.08
N VAL A 49 11.29 3.85 8.41
CA VAL A 49 12.48 3.75 9.26
C VAL A 49 13.18 2.41 9.07
N ASN A 50 12.43 1.30 9.13
CA ASN A 50 12.96 -0.05 9.00
C ASN A 50 13.56 -0.32 7.60
N SER A 51 13.04 0.34 6.56
CA SER A 51 13.56 0.23 5.19
C SER A 51 14.66 1.24 4.86
N GLY A 52 15.08 2.07 5.83
CA GLY A 52 16.08 3.12 5.61
C GLY A 52 15.63 4.21 4.63
N ARG A 53 14.32 4.32 4.39
CA ARG A 53 13.71 5.31 3.49
C ARG A 53 13.24 6.51 4.32
N PRO A 54 13.37 7.76 3.80
CA PRO A 54 12.75 8.91 4.44
C PRO A 54 11.22 8.81 4.32
N VAL A 55 10.52 9.25 5.36
CA VAL A 55 9.05 9.40 5.33
C VAL A 55 8.69 10.51 4.33
N PRO A 56 7.79 10.27 3.35
CA PRO A 56 7.37 11.31 2.42
C PRO A 56 6.55 12.41 3.09
N ASP A 57 6.75 13.66 2.65
CA ASP A 57 5.92 14.80 3.08
C ASP A 57 4.52 14.82 2.40
N ASP A 58 4.33 14.04 1.33
CA ASP A 58 3.05 13.92 0.62
C ASP A 58 2.23 12.74 1.18
N ALA A 59 1.12 13.06 1.84
CA ALA A 59 0.19 12.06 2.39
C ALA A 59 -0.34 11.07 1.33
N TRP A 60 -0.45 11.48 0.06
CA TRP A 60 -0.86 10.57 -0.99
C TRP A 60 0.19 9.50 -1.31
N ALA A 61 1.48 9.85 -1.25
CA ALA A 61 2.55 8.87 -1.42
C ALA A 61 2.55 7.85 -0.27
N VAL A 62 2.29 8.30 0.95
CA VAL A 62 2.12 7.43 2.13
C VAL A 62 0.97 6.45 1.93
N VAL A 63 -0.19 6.92 1.46
CA VAL A 63 -1.35 6.07 1.16
C VAL A 63 -1.04 5.08 0.03
N ALA A 64 -0.36 5.52 -1.04
CA ALA A 64 0.00 4.65 -2.16
C ALA A 64 0.93 3.50 -1.72
N ASP A 65 1.93 3.80 -0.90
CA ASP A 65 2.86 2.80 -0.37
C ASP A 65 2.15 1.83 0.59
N ALA A 66 1.26 2.34 1.45
CA ALA A 66 0.48 1.50 2.35
C ALA A 66 -0.51 0.58 1.60
N VAL A 67 -1.21 1.10 0.57
CA VAL A 67 -2.09 0.30 -0.28
C VAL A 67 -1.31 -0.81 -1.00
N ARG A 68 -0.12 -0.51 -1.52
CA ARG A 68 0.75 -1.54 -2.13
C ARG A 68 1.18 -2.59 -1.10
N GLY A 69 1.68 -2.16 0.05
CA GLY A 69 2.22 -3.05 1.07
C GLY A 69 1.18 -3.97 1.70
N ALA A 70 -0.09 -3.56 1.74
CA ALA A 70 -1.19 -4.31 2.35
C ALA A 70 -1.35 -5.74 1.81
N ARG A 71 -0.89 -6.06 0.59
CA ARG A 71 -0.94 -7.42 0.05
C ARG A 71 0.05 -8.41 0.68
N PHE A 72 1.06 -7.90 1.40
CA PHE A 72 2.17 -8.66 2.00
C PHE A 72 2.39 -8.34 3.49
N TYR A 73 1.57 -7.49 4.10
CA TYR A 73 1.79 -7.06 5.47
C TYR A 73 1.19 -8.08 6.45
N GLU A 74 2.03 -8.61 7.35
CA GLU A 74 1.67 -9.62 8.37
C GLU A 74 0.80 -9.08 9.52
#